data_AF-A0A3N2QDN1-F1
#
_entry.id   AF-A0A3N2QDN1-F1
#
_cell.length_a   1.000
_cell.length_b   1.000
_cell.length_c   1.000
_cell.angle_alpha   90.00
_cell.angle_beta   90.00
_cell.angle_gamma   90.00
#
_symmetry.space_group_name_H-M   'P 1'
#
loop_
_entity.id
_entity.type
_entity.pdbx_description
1 polymer ?
#
loop_
_entity_poly.entity_id
_entity_poly.type
_entity_poly.pdbx_seq_one_letter_code
_entity_poly.pdbx_strand_id
1 'polypeptide(L)'
;MPQYRLPGFSKVQRNDIIVFNTPLGTEPLDLREYWIKRCIAIPGDVVRIDHKQLYVNDKLADTCDTIQYRYFMKTKRKLSSAFFEKNDIIVEKSAISHPDISIVSGHEGYIIYATPNKVKQLTTILPSYIQSVEPVEDEEIQPNNYPSSMLWDDTKGAMDPLTWHKGNFGLLVRTVLGWTKDNFGPLTVPKKGMSIHMDEKNILLYGHAIANFEGKKTIKFTQKECWIDGQQVKQYTFVKNYYFVMGDNRDQSKDSRFIGFIPEEHITGKAIMVLLSSRKKSLFSGIRWNRLFHMV
;
A
#
# COMPACT_ATOMS: atom_id res chain seq x y z
N MET A 1 26.81 13.71 -8.53
CA MET A 1 26.96 15.00 -7.80
C MET A 1 26.11 14.92 -6.53
N PRO A 2 26.60 15.33 -5.35
CA PRO A 2 25.78 15.33 -4.15
C PRO A 2 24.63 16.33 -4.32
N GLN A 3 23.38 15.85 -4.32
CA GLN A 3 22.21 16.72 -4.27
C GLN A 3 22.03 17.23 -2.83
N TYR A 4 22.11 18.53 -2.64
CA TYR A 4 21.71 19.17 -1.40
C TYR A 4 20.17 19.17 -1.33
N ARG A 5 19.62 18.40 -0.39
CA ARG A 5 18.19 18.44 -0.05
C ARG A 5 17.99 19.52 1.00
N LEU A 6 17.06 20.44 0.77
CA LEU A 6 16.62 21.36 1.81
C LEU A 6 16.01 20.55 2.96
N PRO A 7 16.41 20.78 4.22
CA PRO A 7 15.81 20.07 5.34
C PRO A 7 14.30 20.34 5.36
N GLY A 8 13.51 19.28 5.49
CA GLY A 8 12.06 19.41 5.66
C GLY A 8 11.75 20.21 6.92
N PHE A 9 10.84 21.18 6.82
CA PHE A 9 10.51 22.10 7.91
C PHE A 9 9.77 21.44 9.10
N SER A 10 9.37 20.18 8.98
CA SER A 10 8.72 19.41 10.06
C SER A 10 8.97 17.90 9.91
N LYS A 11 8.89 17.17 11.04
CA LYS A 11 8.90 15.70 11.04
C LYS A 11 7.63 15.17 10.39
N VAL A 12 7.73 14.02 9.75
CA VAL A 12 6.58 13.29 9.22
C VAL A 12 5.67 12.85 10.36
N GLN A 13 4.38 13.09 10.19
CA GLN A 13 3.30 12.72 11.11
C GLN A 13 2.32 11.79 10.40
N ARG A 14 1.47 11.13 11.19
CA ARG A 14 0.35 10.36 10.62
C ARG A 14 -0.51 11.29 9.77
N ASN A 15 -1.07 10.74 8.71
CA ASN A 15 -1.87 11.38 7.68
C ASN A 15 -1.14 12.38 6.77
N ASP A 16 0.16 12.66 6.98
CA ASP A 16 0.93 13.44 6.01
C ASP A 16 0.97 12.73 4.64
N ILE A 17 0.87 13.50 3.56
CA ILE A 17 1.23 12.99 2.24
C ILE A 17 2.74 13.16 2.07
N ILE A 18 3.43 12.05 1.85
CA ILE A 18 4.88 12.03 1.71
C ILE A 18 5.30 11.60 0.31
N VAL A 19 6.39 12.22 -0.15
CA VAL A 19 7.10 11.86 -1.37
C VAL A 19 8.35 11.09 -0.96
N PHE A 20 8.56 9.91 -1.52
CA PHE A 20 9.69 9.05 -1.19
C PHE A 20 10.19 8.29 -2.41
N ASN A 21 11.49 8.01 -2.44
CA ASN A 21 12.08 7.11 -3.42
C ASN A 21 11.64 5.67 -3.10
N THR A 22 11.11 4.95 -4.10
CA THR A 22 10.59 3.59 -3.90
C THR A 22 11.64 2.67 -3.26
N PRO A 23 11.27 1.84 -2.27
CA PRO A 23 12.19 0.86 -1.68
C PRO A 23 12.55 -0.27 -2.66
N LEU A 24 11.83 -0.36 -3.79
CA LEU A 24 12.06 -1.36 -4.82
C LEU A 24 13.18 -0.93 -5.79
N GLY A 25 13.83 -1.94 -6.39
CA GLY A 25 14.91 -1.74 -7.35
C GLY A 25 16.31 -1.82 -6.74
N THR A 26 17.31 -1.93 -7.62
CA THR A 26 18.73 -2.08 -7.30
C THR A 26 19.52 -0.79 -7.50
N GLU A 27 18.91 0.21 -8.14
CA GLU A 27 19.55 1.49 -8.43
C GLU A 27 19.87 2.28 -7.15
N PRO A 28 20.88 3.17 -7.21
CA PRO A 28 21.11 4.20 -6.19
C PRO A 28 19.83 4.95 -5.83
N LEU A 29 19.66 5.27 -4.54
CA LEU A 29 18.41 5.81 -3.98
C LEU A 29 17.88 7.04 -4.73
N ASP A 30 18.79 7.91 -5.17
CA ASP A 30 18.50 9.16 -5.88
C ASP A 30 18.03 8.97 -7.33
N LEU A 31 18.28 7.80 -7.92
CA LEU A 31 17.82 7.44 -9.27
C LEU A 31 16.51 6.65 -9.26
N ARG A 32 16.00 6.29 -8.07
CA ARG A 32 14.75 5.54 -7.95
C ARG A 32 13.53 6.44 -8.17
N GLU A 33 12.47 5.84 -8.70
CA GLU A 33 11.19 6.50 -8.91
C GLU A 33 10.62 7.09 -7.59
N TYR A 34 10.05 8.29 -7.69
CA TYR A 34 9.33 8.92 -6.59
C TYR A 34 7.88 8.45 -6.53
N TRP A 35 7.47 7.96 -5.37
CA TRP A 35 6.08 7.63 -5.08
C TRP A 35 5.50 8.63 -4.07
N ILE A 36 4.20 8.87 -4.21
CA ILE A 36 3.44 9.76 -3.32
C ILE A 36 2.36 8.93 -2.63
N LYS A 37 2.41 8.87 -1.30
CA LYS A 37 1.47 8.09 -0.48
C LYS A 37 1.20 8.81 0.84
N ARG A 38 0.14 8.41 1.53
CA ARG A 38 -0.17 8.88 2.88
C ARG A 38 0.62 8.08 3.90
N CYS A 39 1.27 8.77 4.84
CA CYS A 39 1.88 8.18 6.02
C CYS A 39 0.77 7.73 6.97
N ILE A 40 0.64 6.42 7.15
CA ILE A 40 -0.38 5.83 8.01
C ILE A 40 0.15 5.65 9.43
N ALA A 41 1.36 5.16 9.54
CA ALA A 41 2.01 4.90 10.82
C ALA A 41 3.47 5.33 10.79
N ILE A 42 3.89 5.87 11.93
CA ILE A 42 5.23 6.40 12.18
C ILE A 42 6.05 5.38 13.02
N PRO A 43 7.36 5.59 13.23
CA PRO A 43 8.20 4.62 13.93
C PRO A 43 7.65 4.21 15.31
N GLY A 44 7.41 2.91 15.50
CA GLY A 44 6.92 2.30 16.74
C GLY A 44 5.41 2.11 16.80
N ASP A 45 4.65 2.61 15.83
CA ASP A 45 3.21 2.37 15.75
C ASP A 45 2.89 0.92 15.37
N VAL A 46 1.70 0.47 15.75
CA VAL A 46 1.12 -0.81 15.30
C VAL A 46 -0.01 -0.55 14.33
N VAL A 47 0.05 -1.17 13.14
CA VAL A 47 -0.98 -1.08 12.10
C VAL A 47 -1.79 -2.37 12.05
N ARG A 48 -3.12 -2.24 12.00
CA ARG A 48 -4.05 -3.36 11.75
C ARG A 48 -5.14 -2.89 10.78
N ILE A 49 -5.58 -3.76 9.89
CA ILE A 49 -6.74 -3.55 9.04
C ILE A 49 -7.69 -4.72 9.28
N ASP A 50 -8.96 -4.42 9.50
CA ASP A 50 -10.00 -5.39 9.82
C ASP A 50 -11.25 -5.00 9.03
N HIS A 51 -11.66 -5.84 8.08
CA HIS A 51 -12.73 -5.57 7.12
C HIS A 51 -12.65 -4.14 6.53
N LYS A 52 -11.51 -3.80 5.91
CA LYS A 52 -11.17 -2.47 5.33
C LYS A 52 -10.99 -1.32 6.32
N GLN A 53 -11.33 -1.50 7.59
CA GLN A 53 -11.17 -0.48 8.62
C GLN A 53 -9.73 -0.47 9.12
N LEU A 54 -9.11 0.70 9.06
CA LEU A 54 -7.71 0.88 9.44
C LEU A 54 -7.62 1.29 10.91
N TYR A 55 -6.78 0.60 11.66
CA TYR A 55 -6.45 0.86 13.06
C TYR A 55 -4.96 1.16 13.21
N VAL A 56 -4.63 2.19 13.98
CA VAL A 56 -3.26 2.51 14.39
C VAL A 56 -3.21 2.59 15.91
N ASN A 57 -2.38 1.75 16.53
CA ASN A 57 -2.31 1.55 17.98
C ASN A 57 -3.70 1.26 18.59
N ASP A 58 -4.42 0.32 17.98
CA ASP A 58 -5.77 -0.13 18.34
C ASP A 58 -6.88 0.94 18.31
N LYS A 59 -6.56 2.14 17.81
CA LYS A 59 -7.54 3.21 17.57
C LYS A 59 -7.90 3.24 16.10
N LEU A 60 -9.18 3.42 15.80
CA LEU A 60 -9.64 3.66 14.44
C LEU A 60 -8.87 4.88 13.90
N ALA A 61 -8.15 4.69 12.80
CA ALA A 61 -7.37 5.74 12.19
C ALA A 61 -8.30 6.72 11.47
N ASP A 62 -8.01 8.01 11.57
CA ASP A 62 -8.80 9.04 10.89
C ASP A 62 -8.88 8.75 9.39
N THR A 63 -10.10 8.58 8.88
CA THR A 63 -10.35 8.41 7.46
C THR A 63 -10.44 9.77 6.80
N CYS A 64 -9.53 10.07 5.87
CA CYS A 64 -9.66 11.23 5.00
C CYS A 64 -10.80 11.02 3.98
N ASP A 65 -11.57 12.07 3.67
CA ASP A 65 -12.66 12.03 2.69
C ASP A 65 -12.20 11.68 1.26
N THR A 66 -10.89 11.69 1.01
CA THR A 66 -10.28 11.34 -0.28
C THR A 66 -10.05 9.84 -0.46
N ILE A 67 -10.20 9.04 0.60
CA ILE A 67 -9.94 7.60 0.56
C ILE A 67 -11.01 6.91 -0.30
N GLN A 68 -10.54 6.14 -1.28
CA GLN A 68 -11.37 5.38 -2.21
C GLN A 68 -11.22 3.88 -1.97
N TYR A 69 -12.35 3.19 -2.06
CA TYR A 69 -12.45 1.73 -2.01
C TYR A 69 -13.14 1.20 -3.27
N ARG A 70 -13.00 -0.11 -3.49
CA ARG A 70 -13.64 -0.88 -4.54
C ARG A 70 -15.06 -1.23 -4.12
N TYR A 71 -16.01 -0.90 -4.99
CA TYR A 71 -17.42 -1.20 -4.82
C TYR A 71 -17.96 -1.91 -6.06
N PHE A 72 -18.94 -2.78 -5.86
CA PHE A 72 -19.77 -3.30 -6.91
C PHE A 72 -21.03 -2.43 -7.00
N MET A 73 -21.21 -1.78 -8.14
CA MET A 73 -22.36 -0.95 -8.44
C MET A 73 -23.31 -1.68 -9.37
N LYS A 74 -24.43 -2.12 -8.81
CA LYS A 74 -25.52 -2.75 -9.57
C LYS A 74 -26.40 -1.67 -10.21
N THR A 75 -26.72 -1.85 -11.49
CA THR A 75 -27.44 -0.83 -12.27
C THR A 75 -28.70 -1.40 -12.91
N LYS A 76 -29.75 -0.57 -13.06
CA LYS A 76 -31.01 -0.98 -13.70
C LYS A 76 -30.88 -1.16 -15.22
N ARG A 77 -29.85 -0.56 -15.81
CA ARG A 77 -29.56 -0.55 -17.25
C ARG A 77 -28.08 -0.30 -17.47
N LYS A 78 -27.58 -0.69 -18.64
CA LYS A 78 -26.22 -0.35 -19.07
C LYS A 78 -26.02 1.17 -19.11
N LEU A 79 -24.92 1.62 -18.51
CA LEU A 79 -24.49 3.02 -18.48
C LEU A 79 -23.40 3.26 -19.54
N SER A 80 -23.38 4.46 -20.11
CA SER A 80 -22.38 4.87 -21.10
C SER A 80 -21.13 5.46 -20.45
N SER A 81 -19.99 5.45 -21.15
CA SER A 81 -18.75 6.09 -20.69
C SER A 81 -18.95 7.57 -20.32
N ALA A 82 -19.81 8.28 -21.07
CA ALA A 82 -20.16 9.67 -20.80
C ALA A 82 -20.85 9.87 -19.43
N PHE A 83 -21.64 8.89 -18.96
CA PHE A 83 -22.23 8.94 -17.63
C PHE A 83 -21.14 8.90 -16.54
N PHE A 84 -20.16 8.00 -16.66
CA PHE A 84 -19.07 7.87 -15.69
C PHE A 84 -18.19 9.12 -15.65
N GLU A 85 -17.85 9.66 -16.83
CA GLU A 85 -17.06 10.89 -16.96
C GLU A 85 -17.75 12.11 -16.35
N LYS A 86 -19.07 12.28 -16.61
CA LYS A 86 -19.88 13.38 -16.08
C LYS A 86 -19.97 13.34 -14.55
N ASN A 87 -20.00 12.13 -13.97
CA ASN A 87 -20.17 11.94 -12.53
C ASN A 87 -18.85 11.74 -11.76
N ASP A 88 -17.69 11.80 -12.44
CA ASP A 88 -16.36 11.55 -11.87
C ASP A 88 -16.27 10.18 -11.18
N ILE A 89 -16.78 9.13 -11.86
CA ILE A 89 -16.74 7.75 -11.40
C ILE A 89 -15.62 7.02 -12.13
N ILE A 90 -14.69 6.43 -11.38
CA ILE A 90 -13.62 5.60 -11.93
C ILE A 90 -14.12 4.16 -11.97
N VAL A 91 -14.20 3.59 -13.17
CA VAL A 91 -14.63 2.21 -13.41
C VAL A 91 -13.41 1.33 -13.65
N GLU A 92 -13.39 0.14 -13.06
CA GLU A 92 -12.40 -0.89 -13.36
C GLU A 92 -12.63 -1.43 -14.77
N LYS A 93 -11.59 -1.40 -15.61
CA LYS A 93 -11.68 -1.94 -16.96
C LYS A 93 -11.41 -3.45 -16.93
N SER A 94 -12.36 -4.25 -17.39
CA SER A 94 -12.19 -5.70 -17.52
C SER A 94 -11.34 -6.04 -18.74
N ALA A 95 -10.42 -7.00 -18.60
CA ALA A 95 -9.59 -7.52 -19.69
C ALA A 95 -10.35 -8.46 -20.65
N ILE A 96 -11.57 -8.91 -20.29
CA ILE A 96 -12.32 -9.91 -21.04
C ILE A 96 -13.71 -9.35 -21.38
N SER A 97 -13.98 -9.25 -22.71
CA SER A 97 -15.22 -8.94 -23.43
C SER A 97 -16.29 -8.06 -22.75
N HIS A 98 -16.39 -6.81 -23.24
CA HIS A 98 -17.15 -5.65 -22.80
C HIS A 98 -16.40 -4.85 -21.73
N PRO A 99 -15.76 -3.72 -22.11
CA PRO A 99 -14.67 -3.14 -21.31
C PRO A 99 -15.05 -2.67 -19.90
N ASP A 100 -16.34 -2.58 -19.55
CA ASP A 100 -16.77 -1.96 -18.30
C ASP A 100 -17.79 -2.79 -17.47
N ILE A 101 -18.37 -3.89 -17.97
CA ILE A 101 -19.39 -4.66 -17.20
C ILE A 101 -18.72 -5.82 -16.49
N SER A 102 -18.89 -5.89 -15.17
CA SER A 102 -18.45 -6.98 -14.31
C SER A 102 -19.64 -7.80 -13.85
N ILE A 103 -19.44 -9.12 -13.70
CA ILE A 103 -20.40 -10.00 -13.04
C ILE A 103 -19.85 -10.33 -11.66
N VAL A 104 -20.57 -9.94 -10.61
CA VAL A 104 -20.23 -10.27 -9.21
C VAL A 104 -21.44 -10.95 -8.58
N SER A 105 -21.23 -12.15 -8.00
CA SER A 105 -22.28 -12.94 -7.36
C SER A 105 -23.52 -13.18 -8.24
N GLY A 106 -23.32 -13.36 -9.55
CA GLY A 106 -24.42 -13.60 -10.51
C GLY A 106 -25.21 -12.35 -10.92
N HIS A 107 -24.73 -11.15 -10.58
CA HIS A 107 -25.34 -9.89 -11.00
C HIS A 107 -24.42 -9.10 -11.94
N GLU A 108 -25.00 -8.56 -13.01
CA GLU A 108 -24.31 -7.61 -13.89
C GLU A 108 -24.25 -6.23 -13.24
N GLY A 109 -23.08 -5.60 -13.31
CA GLY A 109 -22.86 -4.27 -12.79
C GLY A 109 -21.48 -3.74 -13.16
N TYR A 110 -21.00 -2.79 -12.38
CA TYR A 110 -19.72 -2.13 -12.61
C TYR A 110 -18.88 -2.21 -11.33
N ILE A 111 -17.62 -2.59 -11.46
CA ILE A 111 -16.67 -2.36 -10.37
C ILE A 111 -16.19 -0.91 -10.46
N ILE A 112 -16.35 -0.17 -9.37
CA ILE A 112 -15.97 1.24 -9.29
C ILE A 112 -15.04 1.51 -8.12
N TYR A 113 -14.25 2.57 -8.22
CA TYR A 113 -13.46 3.12 -7.13
C TYR A 113 -14.06 4.45 -6.69
N ALA A 114 -14.48 4.52 -5.44
CA ALA A 114 -15.24 5.67 -4.92
C ALA A 114 -14.95 5.91 -3.45
N THR A 115 -15.14 7.16 -3.01
CA THR A 115 -15.12 7.50 -1.59
C THR A 115 -16.47 7.13 -0.94
N PRO A 116 -16.53 6.88 0.38
CA PRO A 116 -17.81 6.63 1.06
C PRO A 116 -18.85 7.74 0.83
N ASN A 117 -18.41 9.00 0.78
CA ASN A 117 -19.26 10.15 0.48
C ASN A 117 -19.78 10.12 -0.96
N LYS A 118 -18.95 9.74 -1.95
CA LYS A 118 -19.39 9.55 -3.32
C LYS A 118 -20.42 8.41 -3.42
N VAL A 119 -20.24 7.30 -2.69
CA VAL A 119 -21.22 6.21 -2.65
C VAL A 119 -22.57 6.68 -2.12
N LYS A 120 -22.59 7.46 -1.03
CA LYS A 120 -23.81 8.09 -0.50
C LYS A 120 -24.48 9.01 -1.54
N GLN A 121 -23.69 9.82 -2.25
CA GLN A 121 -24.21 10.68 -3.33
C GLN A 121 -24.81 9.88 -4.48
N LEU A 122 -24.13 8.83 -4.96
CA LEU A 122 -24.60 8.00 -6.07
C LEU A 122 -25.93 7.32 -5.74
N THR A 123 -26.05 6.78 -4.53
CA THR A 123 -27.27 6.09 -4.07
C THR A 123 -28.44 7.04 -3.81
N THR A 124 -28.16 8.28 -3.38
CA THR A 124 -29.21 9.28 -3.10
C THR A 124 -29.67 10.06 -4.33
N ILE A 125 -28.74 10.44 -5.21
CA ILE A 125 -29.00 11.39 -6.31
C ILE A 125 -29.39 10.67 -7.61
N LEU A 126 -28.99 9.40 -7.78
CA LEU A 126 -29.20 8.64 -9.03
C LEU A 126 -30.02 7.34 -8.86
N PRO A 127 -31.11 7.32 -8.06
CA PRO A 127 -31.88 6.10 -7.80
C PRO A 127 -32.61 5.54 -9.03
N SER A 128 -32.76 6.36 -10.08
CA SER A 128 -33.35 5.94 -11.37
C SER A 128 -32.42 5.08 -12.22
N TYR A 129 -31.11 5.09 -11.95
CA TYR A 129 -30.09 4.37 -12.72
C TYR A 129 -29.38 3.29 -11.87
N ILE A 130 -29.12 3.58 -10.60
CA ILE A 130 -28.35 2.73 -9.69
C ILE A 130 -29.30 1.96 -8.77
N GLN A 131 -29.11 0.65 -8.65
CA GLN A 131 -29.88 -0.21 -7.75
C GLN A 131 -29.22 -0.31 -6.37
N SER A 132 -27.92 -0.62 -6.34
CA SER A 132 -27.12 -0.69 -5.12
C SER A 132 -25.66 -0.38 -5.40
N VAL A 133 -24.92 -0.02 -4.35
CA VAL A 133 -23.47 0.15 -4.37
C VAL A 133 -22.94 -0.49 -3.10
N GLU A 134 -22.29 -1.63 -3.24
CA GLU A 134 -21.87 -2.48 -2.10
C GLU A 134 -20.35 -2.62 -2.09
N PRO A 135 -19.70 -2.56 -0.92
CA PRO A 135 -18.25 -2.74 -0.83
C PRO A 135 -17.86 -4.14 -1.32
N VAL A 136 -16.75 -4.23 -2.03
CA VAL A 136 -16.17 -5.52 -2.45
C VAL A 136 -14.94 -5.79 -1.61
N GLU A 137 -15.02 -6.83 -0.78
CA GLU A 137 -13.87 -7.35 -0.03
C GLU A 137 -13.04 -8.27 -0.92
N ASP A 138 -11.73 -8.26 -0.74
CA ASP A 138 -10.87 -9.30 -1.30
C ASP A 138 -11.16 -10.64 -0.62
N GLU A 139 -11.20 -11.70 -1.43
CA GLU A 139 -11.30 -13.06 -0.93
C GLU A 139 -10.16 -13.38 0.03
N GLU A 140 -10.48 -14.07 1.12
CA GLU A 140 -9.47 -14.55 2.06
C GLU A 140 -8.53 -15.53 1.36
N ILE A 141 -7.22 -15.28 1.48
CA ILE A 141 -6.21 -16.20 0.97
C ILE A 141 -6.19 -17.40 1.92
N GLN A 142 -6.74 -18.53 1.47
CA GLN A 142 -6.67 -19.78 2.24
C GLN A 142 -5.20 -20.24 2.34
N PRO A 143 -4.61 -20.33 3.55
CA PRO A 143 -3.19 -20.62 3.74
C PRO A 143 -2.74 -21.96 3.12
N ASN A 144 -3.66 -22.92 3.02
CA ASN A 144 -3.41 -24.29 2.56
C ASN A 144 -2.98 -24.38 1.09
N ASN A 145 -3.16 -23.32 0.29
CA ASN A 145 -2.77 -23.31 -1.12
C ASN A 145 -1.31 -22.92 -1.36
N TYR A 146 -0.58 -22.48 -0.33
CA TYR A 146 0.81 -22.02 -0.44
C TYR A 146 1.62 -22.45 0.79
N PRO A 147 2.29 -23.61 0.74
CA PRO A 147 3.00 -24.12 1.90
C PRO A 147 4.20 -23.22 2.24
N SER A 148 4.49 -23.06 3.54
CA SER A 148 5.66 -22.30 4.02
C SER A 148 6.96 -22.74 3.36
N SER A 149 7.07 -24.01 2.95
CA SER A 149 8.21 -24.55 2.19
C SER A 149 8.47 -23.87 0.84
N MET A 150 7.50 -23.17 0.24
CA MET A 150 7.74 -22.33 -0.95
C MET A 150 8.52 -21.05 -0.62
N LEU A 151 8.61 -20.65 0.66
CA LEU A 151 9.44 -19.52 1.10
C LEU A 151 10.91 -19.93 1.25
N TRP A 152 11.20 -21.23 1.39
CA TRP A 152 12.49 -21.73 1.87
C TRP A 152 13.08 -22.73 0.90
N ASP A 153 14.18 -22.37 0.26
CA ASP A 153 15.05 -23.36 -0.37
C ASP A 153 16.09 -23.81 0.68
N ASP A 154 15.74 -24.86 1.42
CA ASP A 154 16.61 -25.45 2.45
C ASP A 154 17.91 -26.04 1.87
N THR A 155 17.97 -26.28 0.54
CA THR A 155 19.20 -26.73 -0.13
C THR A 155 20.18 -25.59 -0.40
N LYS A 156 19.69 -24.34 -0.40
CA LYS A 156 20.49 -23.11 -0.56
C LYS A 156 20.62 -22.31 0.73
N GLY A 157 19.92 -22.70 1.81
CA GLY A 157 20.05 -22.13 3.15
C GLY A 157 19.65 -20.66 3.26
N ALA A 158 18.82 -20.16 2.34
CA ALA A 158 18.40 -18.76 2.32
C ALA A 158 17.01 -18.63 1.69
N MET A 159 16.13 -17.82 2.29
CA MET A 159 15.24 -16.98 1.48
C MET A 159 16.15 -16.15 0.57
N ASP A 160 16.29 -16.53 -0.71
CA ASP A 160 17.19 -15.83 -1.63
C ASP A 160 16.82 -14.35 -1.63
N PRO A 161 17.71 -13.46 -1.12
CA PRO A 161 17.39 -12.07 -1.04
C PRO A 161 17.14 -11.42 -2.40
N LEU A 162 17.59 -12.05 -3.49
CA LEU A 162 17.37 -11.60 -4.86
C LEU A 162 15.92 -11.80 -5.33
N THR A 163 15.12 -12.63 -4.65
CA THR A 163 13.67 -12.73 -4.90
C THR A 163 12.89 -11.53 -4.33
N TRP A 164 13.47 -10.73 -3.41
CA TRP A 164 12.88 -9.48 -2.92
C TRP A 164 12.76 -8.40 -3.99
N HIS A 165 13.69 -8.33 -4.94
CA HIS A 165 13.75 -7.25 -5.94
C HIS A 165 12.60 -7.24 -6.96
N LYS A 166 11.86 -8.35 -7.09
CA LYS A 166 10.73 -8.45 -8.03
C LYS A 166 9.38 -8.06 -7.42
N GLY A 167 9.33 -7.65 -6.15
CA GLY A 167 8.10 -7.16 -5.51
C GLY A 167 7.11 -8.24 -5.08
N ASN A 168 7.54 -9.51 -4.99
CA ASN A 168 6.71 -10.63 -4.53
C ASN A 168 6.66 -10.77 -3.00
N PHE A 169 7.42 -9.97 -2.25
CA PHE A 169 7.51 -10.05 -0.79
C PHE A 169 6.17 -9.87 -0.09
N GLY A 170 5.45 -8.78 -0.40
CA GLY A 170 4.14 -8.56 0.21
C GLY A 170 3.06 -9.50 -0.31
N LEU A 171 3.31 -10.30 -1.36
CA LEU A 171 2.41 -11.40 -1.69
C LEU A 171 2.71 -12.60 -0.77
N LEU A 172 3.97 -12.99 -0.66
CA LEU A 172 4.40 -14.17 0.09
C LEU A 172 4.16 -14.06 1.60
N VAL A 173 4.57 -12.95 2.24
CA VAL A 173 4.34 -12.72 3.68
C VAL A 173 2.84 -12.71 3.98
N ARG A 174 2.07 -12.04 3.12
CA ARG A 174 0.63 -11.94 3.28
C ARG A 174 -0.04 -13.31 3.18
N THR A 175 0.34 -14.12 2.21
CA THR A 175 -0.19 -15.48 2.06
C THR A 175 0.10 -16.36 3.29
N VAL A 176 1.34 -16.35 3.80
CA VAL A 176 1.70 -17.19 4.95
C VAL A 176 1.02 -16.74 6.25
N LEU A 177 0.78 -15.44 6.40
CA LEU A 177 0.08 -14.89 7.55
C LEU A 177 -1.44 -14.81 7.37
N GLY A 178 -1.98 -15.26 6.23
CA GLY A 178 -3.40 -15.11 5.90
C GLY A 178 -3.87 -13.65 5.75
N TRP A 179 -2.95 -12.71 5.56
CA TRP A 179 -3.29 -11.29 5.41
C TRP A 179 -3.79 -10.98 4.00
N THR A 180 -4.90 -10.27 3.89
CA THR A 180 -5.39 -9.67 2.64
C THR A 180 -5.06 -8.17 2.60
N LYS A 181 -5.55 -7.44 1.58
CA LYS A 181 -5.45 -5.97 1.57
C LYS A 181 -6.47 -5.32 2.52
N ASP A 182 -7.50 -6.08 2.89
CA ASP A 182 -8.67 -5.68 3.68
C ASP A 182 -8.62 -6.23 5.11
N ASN A 183 -7.81 -7.27 5.36
CA ASN A 183 -7.52 -7.88 6.66
C ASN A 183 -6.01 -8.03 6.81
N PHE A 184 -5.36 -7.13 7.54
CA PHE A 184 -3.89 -7.02 7.59
C PHE A 184 -3.39 -6.76 9.01
N GLY A 185 -2.24 -7.30 9.37
CA GLY A 185 -1.65 -7.05 10.67
C GLY A 185 -2.27 -7.93 11.79
N PRO A 186 -1.98 -7.59 13.05
CA PRO A 186 -1.22 -6.44 13.50
C PRO A 186 0.25 -6.47 13.06
N LEU A 187 0.80 -5.32 12.71
CA LEU A 187 2.20 -5.14 12.30
C LEU A 187 2.81 -3.92 12.98
N THR A 188 3.88 -4.11 13.75
CA THR A 188 4.63 -3.02 14.36
C THR A 188 5.59 -2.41 13.34
N VAL A 189 5.55 -1.07 13.21
CA VAL A 189 6.47 -0.32 12.36
C VAL A 189 7.81 -0.16 13.08
N PRO A 190 8.93 -0.60 12.49
CA PRO A 190 10.21 -0.55 13.18
C PRO A 190 10.64 0.88 13.56
N LYS A 191 11.22 0.98 14.75
CA LYS A 191 11.77 2.22 15.30
C LYS A 191 13.22 2.04 15.65
N LYS A 192 14.03 3.09 15.47
CA LYS A 192 15.42 3.07 15.95
C LYS A 192 15.47 2.74 17.44
N GLY A 193 16.28 1.76 17.80
CA GLY A 193 16.41 1.23 19.16
C GLY A 193 15.40 0.13 19.53
N MET A 194 14.43 -0.18 18.67
CA MET A 194 13.52 -1.31 18.87
C MET A 194 14.29 -2.62 18.69
N SER A 195 14.15 -3.55 19.63
CA SER A 195 14.74 -4.89 19.54
C SER A 195 13.67 -5.96 19.34
N ILE A 196 13.97 -6.96 18.52
CA ILE A 196 13.10 -8.10 18.24
C ILE A 196 13.88 -9.40 18.38
N HIS A 197 13.21 -10.48 18.81
CA HIS A 197 13.77 -11.83 18.72
C HIS A 197 13.76 -12.31 17.28
N MET A 198 14.83 -12.96 16.83
CA MET A 198 14.91 -13.52 15.48
C MET A 198 14.29 -14.92 15.44
N ASP A 199 12.98 -14.97 15.67
CA ASP A 199 12.14 -16.16 15.46
C ASP A 199 11.55 -16.19 14.04
N GLU A 200 10.88 -17.29 13.69
CA GLU A 200 10.29 -17.52 12.37
C GLU A 200 9.36 -16.37 11.93
N LYS A 201 8.49 -15.91 12.84
CA LYS A 201 7.51 -14.85 12.56
C LYS A 201 8.22 -13.51 12.30
N ASN A 202 9.17 -13.15 13.15
CA ASN A 202 9.88 -11.88 13.04
C ASN A 202 10.86 -11.87 11.85
N ILE A 203 11.47 -13.00 11.51
CA ILE A 203 12.25 -13.14 10.28
C ILE A 203 11.35 -12.88 9.07
N LEU A 204 10.14 -13.45 9.03
CA LEU A 204 9.19 -13.23 7.94
C LEU A 204 8.77 -11.75 7.84
N LEU A 205 8.44 -11.12 8.96
CA LEU A 205 7.95 -9.73 8.99
C LEU A 205 9.03 -8.68 8.74
N TYR A 206 10.23 -8.88 9.29
CA TYR A 206 11.26 -7.85 9.39
C TYR A 206 12.53 -8.15 8.59
N GLY A 207 12.75 -9.39 8.17
CA GLY A 207 13.95 -9.82 7.48
C GLY A 207 14.25 -8.97 6.23
N HIS A 208 13.22 -8.60 5.48
CA HIS A 208 13.35 -7.69 4.33
C HIS A 208 13.97 -6.34 4.70
N ALA A 209 13.46 -5.69 5.74
CA ALA A 209 13.94 -4.38 6.15
C ALA A 209 15.37 -4.46 6.68
N ILE A 210 15.66 -5.50 7.45
CA ILE A 210 17.00 -5.77 7.99
C ILE A 210 18.00 -6.01 6.86
N ALA A 211 17.65 -6.85 5.88
CA ALA A 211 18.50 -7.18 4.74
C ALA A 211 18.82 -5.96 3.87
N ASN A 212 17.82 -5.15 3.54
CA ASN A 212 17.95 -4.15 2.49
C ASN A 212 18.29 -2.76 2.99
N PHE A 213 17.93 -2.42 4.23
CA PHE A 213 17.96 -1.04 4.69
C PHE A 213 18.84 -0.83 5.92
N GLU A 214 19.18 -1.87 6.69
CA GLU A 214 20.01 -1.71 7.89
C GLU A 214 21.52 -1.70 7.63
N GLY A 215 21.95 -1.79 6.37
CA GLY A 215 23.36 -1.61 5.96
C GLY A 215 24.29 -2.75 6.36
N LYS A 216 23.77 -3.97 6.50
CA LYS A 216 24.58 -5.16 6.80
C LYS A 216 25.16 -5.75 5.52
N LYS A 217 26.42 -6.20 5.58
CA LYS A 217 27.15 -6.69 4.40
C LYS A 217 26.74 -8.10 4.02
N THR A 218 26.55 -8.97 5.01
CA THR A 218 26.12 -10.35 4.78
C THR A 218 25.03 -10.72 5.77
N ILE A 219 23.87 -11.13 5.23
CA ILE A 219 22.75 -11.65 6.01
C ILE A 219 22.29 -12.95 5.37
N LYS A 220 22.02 -13.95 6.20
CA LYS A 220 21.33 -15.18 5.80
C LYS A 220 20.17 -15.43 6.76
N PHE A 221 19.04 -15.84 6.21
CA PHE A 221 17.86 -16.25 6.96
C PHE A 221 17.52 -17.69 6.62
N THR A 222 17.33 -18.52 7.64
CA THR A 222 16.61 -19.78 7.55
C THR A 222 15.26 -19.63 8.24
N GLN A 223 14.40 -20.65 8.20
CA GLN A 223 13.11 -20.65 8.91
C GLN A 223 13.22 -20.23 10.38
N LYS A 224 14.35 -20.57 11.03
CA LYS A 224 14.51 -20.47 12.47
C LYS A 224 15.70 -19.63 12.90
N GLU A 225 16.55 -19.23 11.96
CA GLU A 225 17.84 -18.62 12.27
C GLU A 225 18.11 -17.41 11.40
N CYS A 226 18.70 -16.41 12.03
CA CYS A 226 19.29 -15.27 11.36
C CYS A 226 20.79 -15.30 11.59
N TRP A 227 21.55 -15.13 10.52
CA TRP A 227 23.00 -15.03 10.54
C TRP A 227 23.39 -13.69 9.94
N ILE A 228 24.11 -12.86 10.69
CA ILE A 228 24.59 -11.55 10.26
C ILE A 228 26.12 -11.58 10.38
N ASP A 229 26.81 -11.27 9.29
CA ASP A 229 28.29 -11.22 9.26
C ASP A 229 28.93 -12.53 9.78
N GLY A 230 28.31 -13.65 9.44
CA GLY A 230 28.76 -15.00 9.79
C GLY A 230 28.42 -15.47 11.21
N GLN A 231 27.76 -14.64 12.02
CA GLN A 231 27.37 -14.99 13.39
C GLN A 231 25.87 -15.17 13.51
N GLN A 232 25.44 -16.20 14.25
CA GLN A 232 24.03 -16.40 14.54
C GLN A 232 23.55 -15.31 15.50
N VAL A 233 22.49 -14.62 15.10
CA VAL A 233 21.88 -13.51 15.85
C VAL A 233 20.51 -13.94 16.34
N LYS A 234 20.34 -14.00 17.66
CA LYS A 234 19.06 -14.34 18.31
C LYS A 234 18.16 -13.12 18.54
N GLN A 235 18.73 -11.93 18.50
CA GLN A 235 18.02 -10.67 18.70
C GLN A 235 18.61 -9.58 17.81
N TYR A 236 17.76 -8.81 17.16
CA TYR A 236 18.16 -7.70 16.31
C TYR A 236 17.64 -6.38 16.86
N THR A 237 18.48 -5.34 16.87
CA THR A 237 18.09 -3.97 17.26
C THR A 237 18.16 -3.06 16.04
N PHE A 238 17.04 -2.45 15.68
CA PHE A 238 16.96 -1.54 14.55
C PHE A 238 17.78 -0.28 14.78
N VAL A 239 18.56 0.12 13.79
CA VAL A 239 19.35 1.37 13.83
C VAL A 239 18.69 2.51 13.06
N LYS A 240 17.63 2.22 12.29
CA LYS A 240 16.87 3.20 11.52
C LYS A 240 15.40 3.28 11.93
N ASN A 241 14.76 4.38 11.55
CA ASN A 241 13.32 4.59 11.65
C ASN A 241 12.64 4.21 10.35
N TYR A 242 11.41 3.71 10.47
CA TYR A 242 10.60 3.27 9.34
C TYR A 242 9.19 3.83 9.42
N TYR A 243 8.53 3.86 8.28
CA TYR A 243 7.17 4.35 8.12
C TYR A 243 6.33 3.32 7.36
N PHE A 244 5.03 3.29 7.64
CA PHE A 244 4.05 2.52 6.88
C PHE A 244 3.19 3.49 6.08
N VAL A 245 3.12 3.29 4.77
CA VAL A 245 2.39 4.18 3.87
C VAL A 245 1.28 3.43 3.14
N MET A 246 0.19 4.13 2.84
CA MET A 246 -0.90 3.61 2.01
C MET A 246 -1.32 4.66 0.98
N GLY A 247 -1.79 4.20 -0.17
CA GLY A 247 -2.42 5.10 -1.14
C GLY A 247 -3.86 5.41 -0.74
N ASP A 248 -4.33 6.60 -1.12
CA ASP A 248 -5.72 6.98 -0.88
C ASP A 248 -6.69 6.13 -1.71
N ASN A 249 -6.31 5.67 -2.91
CA ASN A 249 -7.04 4.59 -3.59
C ASN A 249 -6.58 3.24 -3.03
N ARG A 250 -7.23 2.81 -1.94
CA ARG A 250 -6.79 1.67 -1.11
C ARG A 250 -6.78 0.36 -1.89
N ASP A 251 -7.65 0.21 -2.86
CA ASP A 251 -7.76 -1.03 -3.62
C ASP A 251 -6.94 -1.03 -4.93
N GLN A 252 -6.37 0.12 -5.32
CA GLN A 252 -5.43 0.23 -6.46
C GLN A 252 -4.10 0.88 -6.07
N SER A 253 -3.59 0.58 -4.88
CA SER A 253 -2.33 1.15 -4.44
C SER A 253 -1.32 0.06 -4.12
N LYS A 254 -0.23 0.04 -4.88
CA LYS A 254 1.02 -0.61 -4.45
C LYS A 254 1.64 0.25 -3.35
N ASP A 255 1.53 -0.22 -2.11
CA ASP A 255 1.95 0.49 -0.90
C ASP A 255 2.51 -0.48 0.16
N SER A 256 2.67 -0.05 1.42
CA SER A 256 3.37 -0.85 2.44
C SER A 256 2.74 -2.21 2.74
N ARG A 257 1.46 -2.43 2.39
CA ARG A 257 0.85 -3.77 2.42
C ARG A 257 1.54 -4.76 1.47
N PHE A 258 2.16 -4.25 0.40
CA PHE A 258 2.76 -5.03 -0.68
C PHE A 258 4.28 -4.90 -0.75
N ILE A 259 4.83 -3.74 -0.39
CA ILE A 259 6.27 -3.44 -0.54
C ILE A 259 7.01 -3.38 0.79
N GLY A 260 6.30 -3.48 1.92
CA GLY A 260 6.85 -3.38 3.25
C GLY A 260 7.11 -1.95 3.72
N PHE A 261 8.03 -1.81 4.67
CA PHE A 261 8.32 -0.55 5.33
C PHE A 261 9.11 0.43 4.47
N ILE A 262 8.91 1.72 4.70
CA ILE A 262 9.65 2.81 4.05
C ILE A 262 10.70 3.33 5.04
N PRO A 263 12.01 3.19 4.77
CA PRO A 263 13.04 3.77 5.62
C PRO A 263 12.96 5.30 5.62
N GLU A 264 13.26 5.93 6.76
CA GLU A 264 13.23 7.40 6.90
C GLU A 264 14.05 8.13 5.83
N GLU A 265 15.22 7.60 5.45
CA GLU A 265 16.11 8.17 4.45
C GLU A 265 15.57 8.14 3.00
N HIS A 266 14.57 7.29 2.73
CA HIS A 266 13.88 7.26 1.44
C HIS A 266 12.90 8.44 1.30
N ILE A 267 12.46 9.02 2.42
CA ILE A 267 11.50 10.12 2.42
C ILE A 267 12.21 11.39 1.97
N THR A 268 11.70 11.96 0.88
CA THR A 268 12.25 13.18 0.28
C THR A 268 11.59 14.43 0.86
N GLY A 269 10.31 14.33 1.25
CA GLY A 269 9.62 15.42 1.92
C GLY A 269 8.11 15.20 2.06
N LYS A 270 7.44 16.20 2.63
CA LYS A 270 5.98 16.28 2.73
C LYS A 270 5.43 17.05 1.53
N ALA A 271 4.39 16.50 0.88
CA ALA A 271 3.63 17.23 -0.12
C ALA A 271 2.65 18.17 0.61
N ILE A 272 2.88 19.48 0.50
CA ILE A 272 2.07 20.50 1.19
C ILE A 272 0.97 21.12 0.32
N MET A 273 1.04 20.94 -1.01
CA MET A 273 0.10 21.58 -1.93
C MET A 273 0.00 20.82 -3.26
N VAL A 274 -1.21 20.70 -3.79
CA VAL A 274 -1.42 20.32 -5.20
C VAL A 274 -1.32 21.58 -6.05
N LEU A 275 -0.26 21.70 -6.85
CA LEU A 275 -0.01 22.86 -7.72
C LEU A 275 -0.82 22.83 -9.02
N LEU A 276 -1.11 21.65 -9.57
CA LEU A 276 -1.87 21.51 -10.81
C LEU A 276 -2.57 20.15 -10.87
N SER A 277 -3.78 20.10 -11.39
CA SER A 277 -4.51 18.85 -11.68
C SER A 277 -5.22 18.97 -13.02
N SER A 278 -4.88 18.14 -14.00
CA SER A 278 -5.49 18.12 -15.34
C SER A 278 -5.99 16.73 -15.72
N ARG A 279 -7.11 16.64 -16.46
CA ARG A 279 -7.66 15.38 -16.99
C ARG A 279 -7.14 14.98 -18.38
N LYS A 280 -6.49 15.88 -19.14
CA LYS A 280 -6.06 15.62 -20.53
C LYS A 280 -4.61 16.05 -20.77
N LYS A 281 -3.94 15.40 -21.74
CA LYS A 281 -2.66 15.84 -22.35
C LYS A 281 -2.80 17.14 -23.19
N SER A 282 -3.70 18.05 -22.82
CA SER A 282 -3.89 19.36 -23.45
C SER A 282 -3.64 20.43 -22.39
N LEU A 283 -2.74 21.37 -22.68
CA LEU A 283 -2.18 22.34 -21.73
C LEU A 283 -3.21 23.31 -21.13
N PHE A 284 -4.40 23.49 -21.72
CA PHE A 284 -5.36 24.51 -21.27
C PHE A 284 -6.83 24.06 -21.17
N SER A 285 -7.19 22.83 -21.57
CA SER A 285 -8.57 22.32 -21.49
C SER A 285 -8.64 21.02 -20.67
N GLY A 286 -8.72 21.18 -19.34
CA GLY A 286 -8.77 20.03 -18.41
C GLY A 286 -8.36 20.34 -16.98
N ILE A 287 -7.94 21.57 -16.69
CA ILE A 287 -7.51 22.04 -15.37
C ILE A 287 -8.69 22.00 -14.40
N ARG A 288 -8.51 21.27 -13.29
CA ARG A 288 -9.48 21.22 -12.17
C ARG A 288 -9.21 22.41 -11.24
N TRP A 289 -9.79 23.56 -11.57
CA TRP A 289 -9.64 24.81 -10.81
C TRP A 289 -9.94 24.65 -9.31
N ASN A 290 -10.90 23.79 -8.94
CA ASN A 290 -11.24 23.52 -7.54
C ASN A 290 -10.15 22.75 -6.75
N ARG A 291 -9.07 22.33 -7.40
CA ARG A 291 -7.93 21.60 -6.78
C ARG A 291 -6.60 22.36 -6.89
N LEU A 292 -6.60 23.52 -7.56
CA LEU A 292 -5.44 24.41 -7.63
C LEU A 292 -5.28 25.12 -6.27
N PHE A 293 -4.06 25.10 -5.73
CA PHE A 293 -3.71 25.69 -4.42
C PHE A 293 -4.44 25.09 -3.21
N HIS A 294 -5.00 23.88 -3.35
CA HIS A 294 -5.56 23.15 -2.21
C HIS A 294 -4.40 22.63 -1.35
N MET A 295 -4.35 23.05 -0.08
CA MET A 295 -3.43 22.47 0.91
C MET A 295 -3.84 21.02 1.18
N VAL A 296 -2.87 20.12 1.21
CA VAL A 296 -3.11 18.66 1.31
C VAL A 296 -2.83 18.12 2.69
#